data_AF-A0A932WR46-F1
#
_entry.id   AF-A0A932WR46-F1
#
_cell.length_a   1.000
_cell.length_b   1.000
_cell.length_c   1.000
_cell.angle_alpha   90.00
_cell.angle_beta   90.00
_cell.angle_gamma   90.00
#
_symmetry.space_group_name_H-M   'P 1'
#
loop_
_entity.id
_entity.type
_entity.pdbx_description
1 polymer ?
#
loop_
_entity_poly.entity_id
_entity_poly.type
_entity_poly.pdbx_seq_one_letter_code
_entity_poly.pdbx_strand_id
1 'polypeptide(L)'
;MIKRIAAVFVVCLLLTAGLVYSQRRTGPLKVSGFVESDEIRIGSRVGGRVKAVLVEEGDEIKRGQELVELEPYQLFEQLAQARAELAEAQADSSRLETGYLPEEKAQSQARLDQLSAARDRLADGSEDIAAAQASFELAQAQAQLAKLKYDRTETLFAKNSASQQDMDQATSELRVARATERVRQEELTKIKRTRPADIKEADARIDEARQDWLLRNERGYREEDRARAKAAVAAAQAALAVIEKQVEELTIRAPADGTIEAVDLRPGDLVGANTPAVSMIEKGRLWVRSYVPESHLDVKVGSQVTITTDSFPGKTFKAHVTYVARQAEFTPGNVQTPEERSKQVFRIKVLLDEGFDQLRPGMVGDVTFGK
;
A
#
# COMPACT_ATOMS: atom_id res chain seq x y z
N MET A 1 -22.14 -75.61 70.93
CA MET A 1 -22.66 -75.22 69.60
C MET A 1 -22.34 -73.77 69.22
N ILE A 2 -22.44 -72.81 70.14
CA ILE A 2 -22.27 -71.35 69.87
C ILE A 2 -20.91 -70.98 69.22
N LYS A 3 -19.80 -71.60 69.63
CA LYS A 3 -18.45 -71.31 69.07
C LYS A 3 -18.29 -71.69 67.59
N ARG A 4 -19.00 -72.73 67.11
CA ARG A 4 -18.95 -73.14 65.69
C ARG A 4 -19.79 -72.23 64.79
N ILE A 5 -20.91 -71.70 65.31
CA ILE A 5 -21.77 -70.75 64.59
C ILE A 5 -21.05 -69.40 64.42
N ALA A 6 -20.33 -68.93 65.46
CA ALA A 6 -19.54 -67.70 65.37
C ALA A 6 -18.42 -67.79 64.32
N ALA A 7 -17.74 -68.93 64.21
CA ALA A 7 -16.69 -69.13 63.20
C ALA A 7 -17.25 -69.10 61.76
N VAL A 8 -18.42 -69.71 61.51
CA VAL A 8 -19.09 -69.66 60.20
C VAL A 8 -19.52 -68.24 59.86
N PHE A 9 -20.01 -67.48 60.83
CA PHE A 9 -20.42 -66.09 60.61
C PHE A 9 -19.24 -65.19 60.23
N VAL A 10 -18.09 -65.35 60.88
CA VAL A 10 -16.86 -64.59 60.57
C VAL A 10 -16.33 -64.96 59.17
N VAL A 11 -16.38 -66.23 58.79
CA VAL A 11 -15.96 -66.67 57.43
C VAL A 11 -16.92 -66.12 56.36
N CYS A 12 -18.23 -66.13 56.59
CA CYS A 12 -19.20 -65.49 55.69
C CYS A 12 -18.99 -63.98 55.60
N LEU A 13 -18.63 -63.31 56.70
CA LEU A 13 -18.37 -61.87 56.72
C LEU A 13 -17.06 -61.52 55.99
N LEU A 14 -16.02 -62.35 56.12
CA LEU A 14 -14.78 -62.20 55.35
C LEU A 14 -14.96 -62.53 53.87
N LEU A 15 -15.76 -63.54 53.52
CA LEU A 15 -16.08 -63.86 52.12
C LEU A 15 -16.92 -62.76 51.49
N THR A 16 -17.94 -62.24 52.19
CA THR A 16 -18.74 -61.10 51.69
C THR A 16 -17.92 -59.82 51.62
N ALA A 17 -17.07 -59.53 52.61
CA ALA A 17 -16.13 -58.40 52.54
C ALA A 17 -15.12 -58.55 51.40
N GLY A 18 -14.59 -59.76 51.18
CA GLY A 18 -13.69 -60.07 50.07
C GLY A 18 -14.38 -59.96 48.71
N LEU A 19 -15.65 -60.38 48.61
CA LEU A 19 -16.46 -60.27 47.39
C LEU A 19 -16.82 -58.81 47.10
N VAL A 20 -17.20 -58.04 48.13
CA VAL A 20 -17.47 -56.59 48.02
C VAL A 20 -16.19 -55.82 47.69
N TYR A 21 -15.06 -56.19 48.29
CA TYR A 21 -13.76 -55.58 47.99
C TYR A 21 -13.29 -55.92 46.57
N SER A 22 -13.49 -57.16 46.12
CA SER A 22 -13.22 -57.59 44.75
C SER A 22 -14.12 -56.89 43.73
N GLN A 23 -15.41 -56.71 44.05
CA GLN A 23 -16.36 -55.99 43.18
C GLN A 23 -16.08 -54.47 43.14
N ARG A 24 -15.39 -53.92 44.14
CA ARG A 24 -14.93 -52.53 44.15
C ARG A 24 -13.60 -52.29 43.43
N ARG A 25 -12.87 -53.33 43.03
CA ARG A 25 -11.70 -53.17 42.15
C ARG A 25 -12.18 -52.94 40.72
N THR A 26 -12.40 -51.68 40.36
CA THR A 26 -12.45 -51.27 38.96
C THR A 26 -11.08 -51.52 38.34
N GLY A 27 -11.07 -52.24 37.22
CA GLY A 27 -9.87 -52.37 36.37
C GLY A 27 -9.46 -51.00 35.81
N PRO A 28 -8.25 -50.86 35.25
CA PRO A 28 -7.88 -49.65 34.54
C PRO A 28 -8.92 -49.37 33.46
N LEU A 29 -9.41 -48.13 33.39
CA LEU A 29 -10.38 -47.72 32.37
C LEU A 29 -9.73 -47.93 31.00
N LYS A 30 -10.38 -48.74 30.18
CA LYS A 30 -9.97 -49.02 28.81
C LYS A 30 -11.13 -48.66 27.89
N VAL A 31 -10.89 -47.76 26.95
CA VAL A 31 -11.90 -47.28 26.00
C VAL A 31 -11.33 -47.36 24.59
N SER A 32 -12.10 -47.89 23.66
CA SER A 32 -11.69 -48.00 22.25
C SER A 32 -12.01 -46.69 21.53
N GLY A 33 -11.24 -46.39 20.49
CA GLY A 33 -11.40 -45.22 19.67
C GLY A 33 -10.75 -45.39 18.31
N PHE A 34 -10.89 -44.35 17.48
CA PHE A 34 -10.28 -44.30 16.15
C PHE A 34 -9.18 -43.25 16.14
N VAL A 35 -8.03 -43.61 15.57
CA VAL A 35 -6.97 -42.65 15.24
C VAL A 35 -7.49 -41.78 14.10
N GLU A 36 -7.44 -40.47 14.29
CA GLU A 36 -7.75 -39.44 13.32
C GLU A 36 -6.54 -38.50 13.19
N SER A 37 -6.49 -37.78 12.08
CA SER A 37 -5.53 -36.71 11.85
C SER A 37 -6.28 -35.41 11.60
N ASP A 38 -5.60 -34.29 11.82
CA ASP A 38 -6.11 -33.00 11.35
C ASP A 38 -5.82 -32.90 9.84
N GLU A 39 -6.88 -32.76 9.03
CA GLU A 39 -6.82 -32.56 7.58
C GLU A 39 -6.64 -31.06 7.28
N ILE A 40 -5.66 -30.72 6.46
CA ILE A 40 -5.47 -29.36 5.95
C ILE A 40 -5.94 -29.32 4.50
N ARG A 41 -6.97 -28.51 4.26
CA ARG A 41 -7.50 -28.23 2.92
C ARG A 41 -6.83 -27.01 2.34
N ILE A 42 -6.03 -27.23 1.32
CA ILE A 42 -5.20 -26.21 0.68
C ILE A 42 -5.87 -25.76 -0.60
N GLY A 43 -6.00 -24.46 -0.80
CA GLY A 43 -6.54 -23.86 -2.00
C GLY A 43 -5.82 -22.56 -2.35
N SER A 44 -6.22 -21.94 -3.46
CA SER A 44 -5.74 -20.61 -3.87
C SER A 44 -6.79 -19.56 -3.56
N ARG A 45 -6.38 -18.38 -3.11
CA ARG A 45 -7.31 -17.24 -2.94
C ARG A 45 -7.81 -16.66 -4.27
N VAL A 46 -7.07 -16.90 -5.36
CA VAL A 46 -7.39 -16.34 -6.68
C VAL A 46 -8.16 -17.37 -7.52
N GLY A 47 -7.81 -18.64 -7.42
CA GLY A 47 -8.32 -19.66 -8.33
C GLY A 47 -7.81 -19.47 -9.77
N GLY A 48 -8.20 -20.36 -10.68
CA GLY A 48 -7.73 -20.33 -12.06
C GLY A 48 -7.82 -21.68 -12.76
N ARG A 49 -7.35 -21.74 -13.99
CA ARG A 49 -7.17 -23.00 -14.71
C ARG A 49 -5.91 -23.69 -14.20
N VAL A 50 -5.99 -24.98 -13.95
CA VAL A 50 -4.83 -25.80 -13.55
C VAL A 50 -3.90 -25.96 -14.75
N LYS A 51 -2.67 -25.46 -14.63
CA LYS A 51 -1.60 -25.67 -15.61
C LYS A 51 -0.93 -27.03 -15.40
N ALA A 52 -0.56 -27.31 -14.15
CA ALA A 52 0.10 -28.55 -13.78
C ALA A 52 -0.22 -28.95 -12.33
N VAL A 53 -0.31 -30.25 -12.11
CA VAL A 53 -0.36 -30.87 -10.78
C VAL A 53 0.98 -31.55 -10.57
N LEU A 54 1.69 -31.20 -9.49
CA LEU A 54 3.09 -31.56 -9.26
C LEU A 54 3.26 -32.67 -8.21
N VAL A 55 2.15 -33.14 -7.64
CA VAL A 55 2.12 -34.14 -6.57
C VAL A 55 1.02 -35.16 -6.83
N GLU A 56 1.21 -36.37 -6.30
CA GLU A 56 0.24 -37.46 -6.35
C GLU A 56 -0.24 -37.83 -4.93
N GLU A 57 -1.35 -38.58 -4.87
CA GLU A 57 -1.88 -39.09 -3.61
C GLU A 57 -0.87 -40.02 -2.92
N GLY A 58 -0.62 -39.79 -1.63
CA GLY A 58 0.36 -40.55 -0.85
C GLY A 58 1.79 -39.98 -0.85
N ASP A 59 2.07 -38.92 -1.61
CA ASP A 59 3.40 -38.28 -1.59
C ASP A 59 3.70 -37.62 -0.24
N GLU A 60 4.93 -37.79 0.25
CA GLU A 60 5.45 -37.01 1.38
C GLU A 60 5.90 -35.62 0.90
N ILE A 61 5.33 -34.58 1.49
CA ILE A 61 5.58 -33.19 1.14
C ILE A 61 6.21 -32.42 2.31
N LYS A 62 7.06 -31.46 1.96
CA LYS A 62 7.63 -30.50 2.91
C LYS A 62 6.93 -29.15 2.82
N ARG A 63 6.96 -28.40 3.91
CA ARG A 63 6.47 -27.02 3.96
C ARG A 63 7.11 -26.18 2.85
N GLY A 64 6.26 -25.47 2.10
CA GLY A 64 6.64 -24.59 0.99
C GLY A 64 6.78 -25.30 -0.36
N GLN A 65 6.69 -26.64 -0.40
CA GLN A 65 6.72 -27.41 -1.64
C GLN A 65 5.52 -27.04 -2.52
N GLU A 66 5.76 -26.93 -3.82
CA GLU A 66 4.75 -26.62 -4.84
C GLU A 66 3.90 -27.86 -5.11
N LEU A 67 2.59 -27.69 -5.08
CA LEU A 67 1.62 -28.77 -5.24
C LEU A 67 0.88 -28.64 -6.57
N VAL A 68 0.42 -27.43 -6.88
CA VAL A 68 -0.35 -27.14 -8.08
C VAL A 68 0.08 -25.78 -8.64
N GLU A 69 0.26 -25.71 -9.95
CA GLU A 69 0.50 -24.47 -10.68
C GLU A 69 -0.76 -24.11 -11.47
N LEU A 70 -1.23 -22.87 -11.31
CA LEU A 70 -2.35 -22.31 -12.06
C LEU A 70 -1.85 -21.46 -13.23
N GLU A 71 -2.62 -21.42 -14.32
CA GLU A 71 -2.31 -20.57 -15.45
C GLU A 71 -2.39 -19.09 -15.04
N PRO A 72 -1.35 -18.29 -15.35
CA PRO A 72 -1.43 -16.86 -15.24
C PRO A 72 -2.37 -16.39 -16.36
N TYR A 73 -3.61 -16.06 -16.01
CA TYR A 73 -4.52 -15.35 -16.91
C TYR A 73 -4.02 -13.89 -17.05
N GLN A 74 -4.89 -12.90 -16.96
CA GLN A 74 -4.53 -11.47 -17.05
C GLN A 74 -3.58 -10.93 -15.96
N LEU A 75 -3.13 -11.75 -15.01
CA LEU A 75 -2.37 -11.30 -13.85
C LEU A 75 -0.95 -10.83 -14.20
N PHE A 76 -0.33 -11.42 -15.23
CA PHE A 76 1.00 -10.97 -15.66
C PHE A 76 0.96 -9.63 -16.37
N GLU A 77 -0.08 -9.39 -17.16
CA GLU A 77 -0.35 -8.10 -17.80
C GLU A 77 -0.67 -7.03 -16.75
N GLN A 78 -1.49 -7.37 -15.75
CA GLN A 78 -1.78 -6.48 -14.63
C GLN A 78 -0.52 -6.17 -13.80
N LEU A 79 0.34 -7.17 -13.58
CA LEU A 79 1.62 -6.98 -12.89
C LEU A 79 2.54 -6.04 -13.68
N ALA A 80 2.63 -6.24 -15.00
CA ALA A 80 3.41 -5.38 -15.88
C ALA A 80 2.87 -3.93 -15.87
N GLN A 81 1.55 -3.76 -15.91
CA GLN A 81 0.89 -2.46 -15.81
C GLN A 81 1.18 -1.79 -14.45
N ALA A 82 0.99 -2.48 -13.33
CA ALA A 82 1.23 -1.94 -12.00
C ALA A 82 2.72 -1.55 -11.79
N ARG A 83 3.65 -2.30 -12.39
CA ARG A 83 5.08 -1.93 -12.40
C ARG A 83 5.35 -0.67 -13.20
N ALA A 84 4.68 -0.49 -14.34
CA ALA A 84 4.81 0.72 -15.15
C ALA A 84 4.25 1.94 -14.41
N GLU A 85 3.10 1.81 -13.76
CA GLU A 85 2.49 2.87 -12.94
C GLU A 85 3.40 3.27 -11.76
N LEU A 86 4.03 2.30 -11.09
CA LEU A 86 5.03 2.58 -10.06
C LEU A 86 6.25 3.31 -10.63
N ALA A 87 6.77 2.89 -11.77
CA ALA A 87 7.92 3.52 -12.41
C ALA A 87 7.63 4.97 -12.80
N GLU A 88 6.42 5.26 -13.31
CA GLU A 88 5.96 6.62 -13.62
C GLU A 88 5.89 7.49 -12.36
N ALA A 89 5.23 6.99 -11.30
CA ALA A 89 5.14 7.72 -10.04
C ALA A 89 6.53 8.00 -9.42
N GLN A 90 7.46 7.05 -9.53
CA GLN A 90 8.85 7.20 -9.08
C GLN A 90 9.61 8.25 -9.90
N ALA A 91 9.42 8.26 -11.23
CA ALA A 91 10.02 9.25 -12.11
C ALA A 91 9.52 10.66 -11.76
N ASP A 92 8.21 10.83 -11.53
CA ASP A 92 7.64 12.10 -11.12
C ASP A 92 8.11 12.57 -9.74
N SER A 93 8.17 11.67 -8.75
CA SER A 93 8.72 11.99 -7.43
C SER A 93 10.19 12.42 -7.55
N SER A 94 10.99 11.68 -8.33
CA SER A 94 12.42 11.97 -8.52
C SER A 94 12.63 13.32 -9.22
N ARG A 95 11.79 13.67 -10.19
CA ARG A 95 11.79 14.99 -10.86
C ARG A 95 11.54 16.11 -9.86
N LEU A 96 10.58 15.95 -8.96
CA LEU A 96 10.24 16.95 -7.95
C LEU A 96 11.27 17.05 -6.81
N GLU A 97 11.95 15.95 -6.48
CA GLU A 97 13.05 15.94 -5.51
C GLU A 97 14.33 16.57 -6.05
N THR A 98 14.68 16.28 -7.30
CA THR A 98 15.85 16.89 -7.99
C THR A 98 15.67 18.39 -8.18
N GLY A 99 14.42 18.85 -8.31
CA GLY A 99 14.08 20.26 -8.48
C GLY A 99 14.10 20.69 -9.95
N TYR A 100 14.17 21.99 -10.18
CA TYR A 100 14.22 22.55 -11.53
C TYR A 100 15.52 22.22 -12.23
N LEU A 101 15.45 21.94 -13.53
CA LEU A 101 16.62 21.62 -14.33
C LEU A 101 17.56 22.84 -14.45
N PRO A 102 18.88 22.64 -14.60
CA PRO A 102 19.84 23.73 -14.82
C PRO A 102 19.46 24.61 -16.01
N GLU A 103 18.92 24.02 -17.08
CA GLU A 103 18.47 24.73 -18.28
C GLU A 103 17.29 25.68 -17.97
N GLU A 104 16.33 25.23 -17.17
CA GLU A 104 15.19 26.05 -16.74
C GLU A 104 15.63 27.20 -15.82
N LYS A 105 16.61 26.95 -14.93
CA LYS A 105 17.21 27.98 -14.09
C LYS A 105 17.97 29.01 -14.92
N ALA A 106 18.76 28.56 -15.89
CA ALA A 106 19.51 29.41 -16.81
C ALA A 106 18.57 30.27 -17.68
N GLN A 107 17.44 29.72 -18.13
CA GLN A 107 16.44 30.47 -18.88
C GLN A 107 15.81 31.58 -18.04
N SER A 108 15.47 31.29 -16.77
CA SER A 108 14.93 32.30 -15.84
C SER A 108 15.96 33.40 -15.54
N GLN A 109 17.23 33.02 -15.36
CA GLN A 109 18.33 33.97 -15.21
C GLN A 109 18.54 34.84 -16.47
N ALA A 110 18.57 34.25 -17.66
CA ALA A 110 18.71 34.98 -18.91
C ALA A 110 17.57 35.99 -19.12
N ARG A 111 16.34 35.65 -18.67
CA ARG A 111 15.21 36.58 -18.69
C ARG A 111 15.44 37.78 -17.76
N LEU A 112 15.99 37.56 -16.56
CA LEU A 112 16.38 38.64 -15.65
C LEU A 112 17.45 39.55 -16.27
N ASP A 113 18.45 38.96 -16.90
CA ASP A 113 19.54 39.70 -17.55
C ASP A 113 19.01 40.54 -18.72
N GLN A 114 18.08 39.99 -19.51
CA GLN A 114 17.42 40.74 -20.58
C GLN A 114 16.58 41.91 -20.08
N LEU A 115 15.85 41.73 -18.97
CA LEU A 115 15.02 42.78 -18.39
C LEU A 115 15.85 43.87 -17.72
N SER A 116 16.92 43.50 -17.00
CA SER A 116 17.87 44.47 -16.44
C SER A 116 18.55 45.28 -17.53
N ALA A 117 19.04 44.65 -18.60
CA ALA A 117 19.59 45.36 -19.75
C ALA A 117 18.56 46.26 -20.47
N ALA A 118 17.28 45.90 -20.48
CA ALA A 118 16.23 46.77 -21.01
C ALA A 118 15.99 48.00 -20.11
N ARG A 119 15.99 47.81 -18.80
CA ARG A 119 15.87 48.88 -17.81
C ARG A 119 17.07 49.83 -17.85
N ASP A 120 18.28 49.31 -18.00
CA ASP A 120 19.49 50.12 -18.06
C ASP A 120 19.52 50.96 -19.35
N ARG A 121 19.10 50.40 -20.49
CA ARG A 121 18.89 51.21 -21.72
C ARG A 121 17.86 52.33 -21.54
N LEU A 122 16.82 52.11 -20.74
CA LEU A 122 15.86 53.17 -20.43
C LEU A 122 16.49 54.25 -19.53
N ALA A 123 17.28 53.85 -18.54
CA ALA A 123 18.00 54.76 -17.65
C ALA A 123 19.08 55.57 -18.39
N ASP A 124 19.82 54.92 -19.29
CA ASP A 124 20.88 55.50 -20.11
C ASP A 124 20.36 56.32 -21.29
N GLY A 125 19.04 56.33 -21.56
CA GLY A 125 18.34 57.03 -22.65
C GLY A 125 18.51 58.57 -22.70
N SER A 126 19.58 59.07 -22.09
CA SER A 126 20.25 60.33 -22.36
C SER A 126 20.36 60.67 -23.85
N GLU A 127 20.56 59.69 -24.74
CA GLU A 127 20.60 59.94 -26.20
C GLU A 127 19.26 60.47 -26.74
N ASP A 128 18.13 59.85 -26.35
CA ASP A 128 16.79 60.31 -26.75
C ASP A 128 16.49 61.71 -26.22
N ILE A 129 16.87 61.95 -24.95
CA ILE A 129 16.67 63.24 -24.29
C ILE A 129 17.57 64.30 -24.93
N ALA A 130 18.81 63.98 -25.24
CA ALA A 130 19.76 64.87 -25.90
C ALA A 130 19.32 65.21 -27.33
N ALA A 131 18.83 64.24 -28.11
CA ALA A 131 18.30 64.48 -29.44
C ALA A 131 17.06 65.38 -29.41
N ALA A 132 16.15 65.15 -28.46
CA ALA A 132 14.97 66.00 -28.25
C ALA A 132 15.35 67.42 -27.77
N GLN A 133 16.36 67.54 -26.91
CA GLN A 133 16.92 68.82 -26.47
C GLN A 133 17.53 69.60 -27.64
N ALA A 134 18.40 68.97 -28.42
CA ALA A 134 19.01 69.59 -29.60
C ALA A 134 17.95 70.05 -30.62
N SER A 135 16.89 69.26 -30.81
CA SER A 135 15.78 69.62 -31.70
C SER A 135 14.97 70.82 -31.17
N PHE A 136 14.78 70.91 -29.85
CA PHE A 136 14.16 72.06 -29.21
C PHE A 136 15.04 73.31 -29.30
N GLU A 137 16.34 73.20 -29.06
CA GLU A 137 17.31 74.30 -29.19
C GLU A 137 17.34 74.86 -30.63
N LEU A 138 17.32 73.99 -31.64
CA LEU A 138 17.21 74.41 -33.04
C LEU A 138 15.91 75.19 -33.31
N ALA A 139 14.77 74.67 -32.83
CA ALA A 139 13.47 75.32 -33.01
C ALA A 139 13.40 76.68 -32.29
N GLN A 140 14.01 76.77 -31.10
CA GLN A 140 14.13 78.02 -30.34
C GLN A 140 14.99 79.05 -31.10
N ALA A 141 16.14 78.64 -31.67
CA ALA A 141 16.98 79.52 -32.47
C ALA A 141 16.24 80.05 -33.72
N GLN A 142 15.44 79.21 -34.38
CA GLN A 142 14.59 79.60 -35.51
C GLN A 142 13.50 80.60 -35.10
N ALA A 143 12.83 80.37 -33.96
CA ALA A 143 11.83 81.29 -33.42
C ALA A 143 12.44 82.65 -33.03
N GLN A 144 13.65 82.65 -32.45
CA GLN A 144 14.38 83.88 -32.15
C GLN A 144 14.74 84.66 -33.42
N LEU A 145 15.22 83.98 -34.47
CA LEU A 145 15.51 84.62 -35.75
C LEU A 145 14.24 85.21 -36.39
N ALA A 146 13.15 84.46 -36.40
CA ALA A 146 11.86 84.93 -36.93
C ALA A 146 11.33 86.12 -36.12
N LYS A 147 11.55 86.13 -34.80
CA LYS A 147 11.18 87.27 -33.94
C LYS A 147 11.99 88.51 -34.28
N LEU A 148 13.31 88.40 -34.41
CA LEU A 148 14.16 89.53 -34.80
C LEU A 148 13.78 90.11 -36.17
N LYS A 149 13.39 89.25 -37.12
CA LYS A 149 12.86 89.68 -38.42
C LYS A 149 11.54 90.42 -38.26
N TYR A 150 10.59 89.86 -37.50
CA TYR A 150 9.32 90.52 -37.20
C TYR A 150 9.52 91.89 -36.55
N ASP A 151 10.31 91.96 -35.47
CA ASP A 151 10.59 93.21 -34.74
C ASP A 151 11.22 94.26 -35.68
N ARG A 152 12.14 93.84 -36.56
CA ARG A 152 12.75 94.73 -37.57
C ARG A 152 11.71 95.21 -38.59
N THR A 153 10.92 94.32 -39.17
CA THR A 153 9.91 94.68 -40.17
C THR A 153 8.82 95.58 -39.56
N GLU A 154 8.43 95.33 -38.30
CA GLU A 154 7.49 96.17 -37.55
C GLU A 154 7.99 97.61 -37.44
N THR A 155 9.26 97.79 -37.05
CA THR A 155 9.85 99.13 -36.99
C THR A 155 9.95 99.83 -38.35
N LEU A 156 10.16 99.08 -39.43
CA LEU A 156 10.21 99.63 -40.80
C LEU A 156 8.81 99.97 -41.34
N PHE A 157 7.81 99.13 -41.04
CA PHE A 157 6.41 99.36 -41.40
C PHE A 157 5.85 100.59 -40.68
N ALA A 158 6.15 100.75 -39.39
CA ALA A 158 5.80 101.96 -38.62
C ALA A 158 6.41 103.24 -39.19
N LYS A 159 7.53 103.13 -39.92
CA LYS A 159 8.20 104.23 -40.65
C LYS A 159 7.77 104.32 -42.13
N ASN A 160 6.68 103.62 -42.53
CA ASN A 160 6.20 103.52 -43.92
C ASN A 160 7.26 103.04 -44.93
N SER A 161 8.27 102.30 -44.46
CA SER A 161 9.41 101.82 -45.25
C SER A 161 9.33 100.32 -45.61
N ALA A 162 8.25 99.64 -45.23
CA ALA A 162 7.97 98.24 -45.56
C ALA A 162 6.49 98.10 -45.98
N SER A 163 6.17 97.09 -46.81
CA SER A 163 4.81 96.86 -47.29
C SER A 163 3.96 96.05 -46.29
N GLN A 164 2.63 96.09 -46.43
CA GLN A 164 1.74 95.24 -45.64
C GLN A 164 2.00 93.75 -45.87
N GLN A 165 2.35 93.38 -47.12
CA GLN A 165 2.74 92.01 -47.46
C GLN A 165 3.98 91.54 -46.68
N ASP A 166 4.96 92.42 -46.47
CA ASP A 166 6.17 92.10 -45.70
C ASP A 166 5.86 91.85 -44.22
N MET A 167 4.93 92.63 -43.65
CA MET A 167 4.45 92.43 -42.28
C MET A 167 3.66 91.14 -42.12
N ASP A 168 2.75 90.84 -43.04
CA ASP A 168 1.95 89.61 -43.01
C ASP A 168 2.82 88.35 -43.14
N GLN A 169 3.86 88.43 -43.99
CA GLN A 169 4.86 87.38 -44.15
C GLN A 169 5.67 87.19 -42.86
N ALA A 170 6.25 88.25 -42.29
CA ALA A 170 7.04 88.17 -41.05
C ALA A 170 6.21 87.68 -39.85
N THR A 171 4.93 88.10 -39.78
CA THR A 171 3.99 87.64 -38.76
C THR A 171 3.70 86.14 -38.91
N SER A 172 3.50 85.67 -40.13
CA SER A 172 3.23 84.25 -40.41
C SER A 172 4.45 83.37 -40.16
N GLU A 173 5.65 83.82 -40.54
CA GLU A 173 6.92 83.14 -40.22
C GLU A 173 7.13 83.01 -38.71
N LEU A 174 6.92 84.09 -37.95
CA LEU A 174 7.03 84.06 -36.49
C LEU A 174 5.99 83.13 -35.86
N ARG A 175 4.75 83.14 -36.37
CA ARG A 175 3.68 82.25 -35.90
C ARG A 175 4.04 80.78 -36.08
N VAL A 176 4.56 80.41 -37.26
CA VAL A 176 5.01 79.03 -37.54
C VAL A 176 6.19 78.65 -36.66
N ALA A 177 7.20 79.51 -36.54
CA ALA A 177 8.39 79.21 -35.75
C ALA A 177 8.08 79.02 -34.25
N ARG A 178 7.22 79.87 -33.67
CA ARG A 178 6.73 79.71 -32.28
C ARG A 178 5.89 78.46 -32.10
N ALA A 179 5.05 78.11 -33.08
CA ALA A 179 4.27 76.88 -33.02
C ALA A 179 5.19 75.64 -33.02
N THR A 180 6.24 75.64 -33.85
CA THR A 180 7.25 74.57 -33.90
C THR A 180 8.04 74.47 -32.60
N GLU A 181 8.49 75.60 -32.03
CA GLU A 181 9.16 75.64 -30.72
C GLU A 181 8.30 74.98 -29.63
N ARG A 182 7.01 75.35 -29.55
CA ARG A 182 6.08 74.76 -28.58
C ARG A 182 5.94 73.26 -28.76
N VAL A 183 5.78 72.77 -29.99
CA VAL A 183 5.67 71.32 -30.26
C VAL A 183 6.93 70.58 -29.79
N ARG A 184 8.12 71.10 -30.06
CA ARG A 184 9.38 70.49 -29.62
C ARG A 184 9.57 70.54 -28.10
N GLN A 185 9.09 71.61 -27.46
CA GLN A 185 9.08 71.72 -25.99
C GLN A 185 8.14 70.68 -25.35
N GLU A 186 6.94 70.51 -25.91
CA GLU A 186 5.98 69.50 -25.47
C GLU A 186 6.51 68.08 -25.67
N GLU A 187 7.20 67.81 -26.77
CA GLU A 187 7.86 66.53 -27.03
C GLU A 187 8.95 66.22 -25.99
N LEU A 188 9.85 67.18 -25.72
CA LEU A 188 10.89 67.02 -24.71
C LEU A 188 10.34 66.82 -23.30
N THR A 189 9.33 67.61 -22.91
CA THR A 189 8.69 67.49 -21.59
C THR A 189 7.92 66.18 -21.45
N LYS A 190 7.26 65.71 -22.51
CA LYS A 190 6.62 64.40 -22.55
C LYS A 190 7.62 63.28 -22.27
N ILE A 191 8.76 63.26 -22.99
CA ILE A 191 9.82 62.25 -22.80
C ILE A 191 10.37 62.28 -21.37
N LYS A 192 10.69 63.48 -20.84
CA LYS A 192 11.18 63.63 -19.46
C LYS A 192 10.17 63.20 -18.40
N ARG A 193 8.86 63.38 -18.67
CA ARG A 193 7.78 63.03 -17.74
C ARG A 193 7.46 61.54 -17.75
N THR A 194 7.49 60.86 -18.90
CA THR A 194 7.18 59.42 -18.97
C THR A 194 8.34 58.55 -18.54
N ARG A 195 9.59 59.00 -18.73
CA ARG A 195 10.78 58.19 -18.44
C ARG A 195 10.83 57.59 -17.04
N PRO A 196 10.54 58.32 -15.94
CA PRO A 196 10.53 57.72 -14.60
C PRO A 196 9.42 56.67 -14.43
N ALA A 197 8.29 56.82 -15.11
CA ALA A 197 7.21 55.84 -15.09
C ALA A 197 7.62 54.58 -15.87
N ASP A 198 8.27 54.72 -17.02
CA ASP A 198 8.77 53.61 -17.83
C ASP A 198 9.84 52.80 -17.07
N ILE A 199 10.75 53.48 -16.35
CA ILE A 199 11.75 52.82 -15.48
C ILE A 199 11.07 52.08 -14.34
N LYS A 200 10.08 52.70 -13.67
CA LYS A 200 9.34 52.05 -12.58
C LYS A 200 8.60 50.81 -13.05
N GLU A 201 8.02 50.84 -14.25
CA GLU A 201 7.40 49.67 -14.87
C GLU A 201 8.44 48.58 -15.18
N ALA A 202 9.59 48.95 -15.72
CA ALA A 202 10.68 48.02 -15.98
C ALA A 202 11.22 47.37 -14.69
N ASP A 203 11.39 48.15 -13.60
CA ASP A 203 11.77 47.65 -12.28
C ASP A 203 10.74 46.64 -11.75
N ALA A 204 9.43 46.91 -11.91
CA ALA A 204 8.38 45.98 -11.52
C ALA A 204 8.44 44.64 -12.29
N ARG A 205 8.75 44.69 -13.60
CA ARG A 205 8.96 43.48 -14.41
C ARG A 205 10.21 42.70 -13.99
N ILE A 206 11.28 43.39 -13.60
CA ILE A 206 12.49 42.75 -13.04
C ILE A 206 12.15 42.07 -11.71
N ASP A 207 11.42 42.73 -10.83
CA ASP A 207 11.04 42.15 -9.54
C ASP A 207 10.18 40.90 -9.72
N GLU A 208 9.21 40.89 -10.64
CA GLU A 208 8.43 39.71 -10.99
C GLU A 208 9.33 38.55 -11.46
N ALA A 209 10.23 38.83 -12.42
CA ALA A 209 11.17 37.84 -12.92
C ALA A 209 12.15 37.36 -11.83
N ARG A 210 12.50 38.23 -10.85
CA ARG A 210 13.38 37.89 -9.74
C ARG A 210 12.71 36.92 -8.79
N GLN A 211 11.41 37.11 -8.53
CA GLN A 211 10.64 36.15 -7.73
C GLN A 211 10.57 34.79 -8.43
N ASP A 212 10.35 34.75 -9.75
CA ASP A 212 10.37 33.48 -10.52
C ASP A 212 11.74 32.78 -10.43
N TRP A 213 12.85 33.51 -10.58
CA TRP A 213 14.19 32.95 -10.44
C TRP A 213 14.47 32.43 -9.03
N LEU A 214 14.09 33.17 -7.98
CA LEU A 214 14.25 32.75 -6.58
C LEU A 214 13.44 31.48 -6.27
N LEU A 215 12.21 31.39 -6.77
CA LEU A 215 11.37 30.19 -6.61
C LEU A 215 12.05 28.96 -7.23
N ARG A 216 12.60 29.11 -8.45
CA ARG A 216 13.29 28.02 -9.15
C ARG A 216 14.64 27.66 -8.54
N ASN A 217 15.37 28.65 -8.04
CA ASN A 217 16.74 28.46 -7.58
C ASN A 217 16.81 27.97 -6.12
N GLU A 218 16.05 28.57 -5.21
CA GLU A 218 16.17 28.32 -3.76
C GLU A 218 15.08 27.41 -3.20
N ARG A 219 13.80 27.68 -3.53
CA ARG A 219 12.66 26.98 -2.89
C ARG A 219 12.32 25.66 -3.58
N GLY A 220 12.63 25.55 -4.87
CA GLY A 220 12.25 24.39 -5.67
C GLY A 220 10.74 24.18 -5.70
N TYR A 221 10.30 22.94 -5.89
CA TYR A 221 8.89 22.59 -5.79
C TYR A 221 8.36 22.75 -4.35
N ARG A 222 7.05 22.97 -4.19
CA ARG A 222 6.44 23.10 -2.85
C ARG A 222 6.53 21.77 -2.11
N GLU A 223 6.69 21.83 -0.79
CA GLU A 223 6.71 20.62 0.06
C GLU A 223 5.43 19.80 -0.10
N GLU A 224 4.28 20.45 -0.24
CA GLU A 224 2.99 19.81 -0.50
C GLU A 224 3.00 19.00 -1.80
N ASP A 225 3.67 19.49 -2.83
CA ASP A 225 3.74 18.82 -4.13
C ASP A 225 4.67 17.61 -4.07
N ARG A 226 5.82 17.76 -3.38
CA ARG A 226 6.73 16.63 -3.08
C ARG A 226 6.05 15.56 -2.23
N ALA A 227 5.29 15.97 -1.21
CA ALA A 227 4.56 15.05 -0.34
C ALA A 227 3.46 14.29 -1.11
N ARG A 228 2.72 14.98 -1.99
CA ARG A 228 1.74 14.36 -2.89
C ARG A 228 2.36 13.32 -3.82
N ALA A 229 3.51 13.62 -4.42
CA ALA A 229 4.20 12.66 -5.29
C ALA A 229 4.72 11.44 -4.52
N LYS A 230 5.27 11.63 -3.31
CA LYS A 230 5.66 10.51 -2.43
C LYS A 230 4.47 9.64 -2.05
N ALA A 231 3.33 10.24 -1.75
CA ALA A 231 2.10 9.51 -1.47
C ALA A 231 1.61 8.72 -2.69
N ALA A 232 1.76 9.26 -3.90
CA ALA A 232 1.44 8.55 -5.14
C ALA A 232 2.35 7.32 -5.34
N VAL A 233 3.67 7.44 -5.08
CA VAL A 233 4.59 6.29 -5.09
C VAL A 233 4.15 5.22 -4.10
N ALA A 234 3.82 5.60 -2.86
CA ALA A 234 3.37 4.65 -1.84
C ALA A 234 2.06 3.95 -2.24
N ALA A 235 1.12 4.67 -2.86
CA ALA A 235 -0.12 4.10 -3.37
C ALA A 235 0.13 3.10 -4.51
N ALA A 236 0.99 3.45 -5.47
CA ALA A 236 1.37 2.57 -6.57
C ALA A 236 2.12 1.30 -6.07
N GLN A 237 2.99 1.45 -5.07
CA GLN A 237 3.65 0.30 -4.42
C GLN A 237 2.64 -0.62 -3.74
N ALA A 238 1.65 -0.08 -3.04
CA ALA A 238 0.60 -0.87 -2.42
C ALA A 238 -0.25 -1.61 -3.46
N ALA A 239 -0.59 -0.96 -4.58
CA ALA A 239 -1.31 -1.59 -5.68
C ALA A 239 -0.49 -2.73 -6.32
N LEU A 240 0.80 -2.51 -6.57
CA LEU A 240 1.71 -3.54 -7.06
C LEU A 240 1.77 -4.75 -6.11
N ALA A 241 1.90 -4.51 -4.80
CA ALA A 241 1.98 -5.57 -3.81
C ALA A 241 0.74 -6.47 -3.78
N VAL A 242 -0.45 -5.91 -4.05
CA VAL A 242 -1.70 -6.70 -4.14
C VAL A 242 -1.62 -7.67 -5.33
N ILE A 243 -1.18 -7.21 -6.50
CA ILE A 243 -1.07 -8.05 -7.70
C ILE A 243 0.06 -9.08 -7.55
N GLU A 244 1.19 -8.70 -6.96
CA GLU A 244 2.28 -9.64 -6.65
C GLU A 244 1.79 -10.77 -5.75
N LYS A 245 0.98 -10.46 -4.73
CA LYS A 245 0.37 -11.49 -3.88
C LYS A 245 -0.61 -12.38 -4.64
N GLN A 246 -1.39 -11.82 -5.55
CA GLN A 246 -2.28 -12.63 -6.41
C GLN A 246 -1.49 -13.55 -7.35
N VAL A 247 -0.35 -13.08 -7.86
CA VAL A 247 0.57 -13.90 -8.69
C VAL A 247 1.22 -15.00 -7.85
N GLU A 248 1.62 -14.73 -6.60
CA GLU A 248 2.12 -15.77 -5.69
C GLU A 248 1.07 -16.86 -5.42
N GLU A 249 -0.21 -16.48 -5.33
CA GLU A 249 -1.34 -17.41 -5.13
C GLU A 249 -1.67 -18.28 -6.37
N LEU A 250 -1.02 -18.04 -7.52
CA LEU A 250 -1.08 -18.97 -8.66
C LEU A 250 -0.33 -20.27 -8.41
N THR A 251 0.60 -20.28 -7.45
CA THR A 251 1.31 -21.49 -7.04
C THR A 251 0.81 -21.93 -5.67
N ILE A 252 0.05 -23.02 -5.65
CA ILE A 252 -0.45 -23.59 -4.40
C ILE A 252 0.70 -24.36 -3.73
N ARG A 253 1.05 -23.95 -2.51
CA ARG A 253 2.16 -24.52 -1.73
C ARG A 253 1.69 -25.18 -0.43
N ALA A 254 2.44 -26.17 0.02
CA ALA A 254 2.20 -26.84 1.29
C ALA A 254 2.44 -25.90 2.50
N PRO A 255 1.47 -25.73 3.43
CA PRO A 255 1.66 -24.89 4.61
C PRO A 255 2.50 -25.56 5.72
N ALA A 256 2.58 -26.90 5.73
CA ALA A 256 3.29 -27.71 6.71
C ALA A 256 3.89 -28.96 6.05
N ASP A 257 4.68 -29.72 6.81
CA ASP A 257 5.16 -31.04 6.40
C ASP A 257 4.03 -32.07 6.57
N GLY A 258 3.90 -33.02 5.65
CA GLY A 258 2.81 -33.99 5.70
C GLY A 258 2.74 -34.94 4.51
N THR A 259 1.59 -35.57 4.35
CA THR A 259 1.32 -36.50 3.25
C THR A 259 0.04 -36.07 2.53
N ILE A 260 0.05 -36.15 1.20
CA ILE A 260 -1.13 -35.85 0.38
C ILE A 260 -2.18 -36.94 0.59
N GLU A 261 -3.40 -36.54 0.95
CA GLU A 261 -4.53 -37.46 1.12
C GLU A 261 -5.31 -37.61 -0.19
N ALA A 262 -5.72 -36.50 -0.80
CA ALA A 262 -6.44 -36.51 -2.07
C ALA A 262 -6.05 -35.31 -2.95
N VAL A 263 -6.02 -35.54 -4.27
CA VAL A 263 -5.82 -34.51 -5.29
C VAL A 263 -6.90 -34.62 -6.35
N ASP A 264 -7.98 -33.84 -6.17
CA ASP A 264 -9.15 -33.87 -7.05
C ASP A 264 -9.01 -32.95 -8.28
N LEU A 265 -7.78 -32.76 -8.78
CA LEU A 265 -7.50 -31.83 -9.87
C LEU A 265 -6.69 -32.48 -10.98
N ARG A 266 -7.00 -32.09 -12.22
CA ARG A 266 -6.25 -32.45 -13.42
C ARG A 266 -5.85 -31.20 -14.20
N PRO A 267 -4.73 -31.25 -14.97
CA PRO A 267 -4.40 -30.17 -15.90
C PRO A 267 -5.58 -29.86 -16.83
N GLY A 268 -5.95 -28.57 -16.90
CA GLY A 268 -7.11 -28.08 -17.64
C GLY A 268 -8.37 -27.83 -16.80
N ASP A 269 -8.45 -28.36 -15.57
CA ASP A 269 -9.59 -28.12 -14.69
C ASP A 269 -9.64 -26.66 -14.22
N LEU A 270 -10.84 -26.21 -13.85
CA LEU A 270 -11.08 -24.84 -13.36
C LEU A 270 -11.35 -24.87 -11.85
N VAL A 271 -10.54 -24.15 -11.09
CA VAL A 271 -10.66 -24.03 -9.63
C VAL A 271 -11.15 -22.64 -9.27
N GLY A 272 -12.20 -22.56 -8.47
CA GLY A 272 -12.71 -21.30 -7.93
C GLY A 272 -11.80 -20.72 -6.84
N ALA A 273 -11.91 -19.41 -6.62
CA ALA A 273 -11.26 -18.75 -5.49
C ALA A 273 -11.72 -19.32 -4.14
N ASN A 274 -10.77 -19.59 -3.24
CA ASN A 274 -10.98 -20.18 -1.92
C ASN A 274 -11.55 -21.61 -1.93
N THR A 275 -11.55 -22.28 -3.09
CA THR A 275 -11.91 -23.69 -3.19
C THR A 275 -10.71 -24.57 -2.83
N PRO A 276 -10.88 -25.58 -1.95
CA PRO A 276 -9.86 -26.59 -1.72
C PRO A 276 -9.45 -27.29 -3.02
N ALA A 277 -8.15 -27.28 -3.30
CA ALA A 277 -7.50 -27.91 -4.43
C ALA A 277 -6.86 -29.25 -4.04
N VAL A 278 -6.29 -29.32 -2.83
CA VAL A 278 -5.54 -30.46 -2.30
C VAL A 278 -5.89 -30.64 -0.83
N SER A 279 -6.09 -31.89 -0.39
CA SER A 279 -6.13 -32.23 1.04
C SER A 279 -4.83 -32.90 1.46
N MET A 280 -4.28 -32.48 2.60
CA MET A 280 -3.10 -33.10 3.18
C MET A 280 -3.29 -33.42 4.66
N ILE A 281 -2.60 -34.45 5.11
CA ILE A 281 -2.50 -34.84 6.52
C ILE A 281 -1.19 -34.29 7.08
N GLU A 282 -1.28 -33.45 8.12
CA GLU A 282 -0.10 -32.87 8.78
C GLU A 282 0.72 -33.95 9.53
N LYS A 283 2.04 -33.97 9.30
CA LYS A 283 2.94 -34.89 10.00
C LYS A 283 3.10 -34.47 11.47
N GLY A 284 3.04 -35.45 12.38
CA GLY A 284 3.28 -35.21 13.81
C GLY A 284 2.05 -34.77 14.61
N ARG A 285 0.85 -34.77 14.00
CA ARG A 285 -0.42 -34.49 14.70
C ARG A 285 -1.46 -35.58 14.45
N LEU A 286 -1.34 -36.65 15.22
CA LEU A 286 -2.37 -37.69 15.30
C LEU A 286 -3.09 -37.60 16.63
N TRP A 287 -4.38 -37.93 16.64
CA TRP A 287 -5.18 -38.00 17.85
C TRP A 287 -6.17 -39.16 17.81
N VAL A 288 -6.60 -39.66 18.96
CA VAL A 288 -7.64 -40.68 19.05
C VAL A 288 -8.95 -40.05 19.46
N ARG A 289 -10.00 -40.29 18.67
CA ARG A 289 -11.38 -40.04 19.08
C ARG A 289 -11.88 -41.22 19.87
N SER A 290 -12.09 -41.02 21.16
CA SER A 290 -12.65 -42.05 22.03
C SER A 290 -13.77 -41.48 22.90
N TYR A 291 -14.47 -42.37 23.60
CA TYR A 291 -15.70 -42.10 24.33
C TYR A 291 -15.61 -42.70 25.72
N VAL A 292 -15.65 -41.84 26.74
CA VAL A 292 -15.58 -42.24 28.15
C VAL A 292 -16.99 -42.28 28.75
N PRO A 293 -17.40 -43.37 29.43
CA PRO A 293 -18.69 -43.44 30.10
C PRO A 293 -18.84 -42.38 31.20
N GLU A 294 -20.05 -41.87 31.43
CA GLU A 294 -20.36 -40.91 32.51
C GLU A 294 -19.89 -41.38 33.90
N SER A 295 -19.89 -42.69 34.14
CA SER A 295 -19.44 -43.30 35.40
C SER A 295 -17.95 -43.07 35.71
N HIS A 296 -17.15 -42.62 34.73
CA HIS A 296 -15.71 -42.37 34.86
C HIS A 296 -15.34 -40.94 34.42
N LEU A 297 -16.13 -39.95 34.83
CA LEU A 297 -15.89 -38.53 34.53
C LEU A 297 -14.67 -37.91 35.26
N ASP A 298 -13.92 -38.69 36.03
CA ASP A 298 -12.72 -38.24 36.76
C ASP A 298 -11.54 -37.88 35.82
N VAL A 299 -11.66 -38.19 34.52
CA VAL A 299 -10.66 -37.89 33.49
C VAL A 299 -10.55 -36.38 33.29
N LYS A 300 -9.37 -35.82 33.59
CA LYS A 300 -9.06 -34.40 33.40
C LYS A 300 -8.25 -34.17 32.12
N VAL A 301 -8.39 -32.99 31.52
CA VAL A 301 -7.47 -32.51 30.48
C VAL A 301 -6.04 -32.52 31.05
N GLY A 302 -5.10 -33.05 30.28
CA GLY A 302 -3.70 -33.26 30.65
C GLY A 302 -3.38 -34.65 31.22
N SER A 303 -4.38 -35.52 31.41
CA SER A 303 -4.13 -36.89 31.89
C SER A 303 -3.30 -37.68 30.88
N GLN A 304 -2.21 -38.31 31.35
CA GLN A 304 -1.40 -39.21 30.53
C GLN A 304 -2.11 -40.55 30.35
N VAL A 305 -2.13 -41.02 29.11
CA VAL A 305 -2.76 -42.27 28.72
C VAL A 305 -1.85 -43.05 27.79
N THR A 306 -2.05 -44.35 27.72
CA THR A 306 -1.34 -45.21 26.77
C THR A 306 -2.31 -45.75 25.75
N ILE A 307 -1.91 -45.71 24.48
CA ILE A 307 -2.68 -46.26 23.37
C ILE A 307 -2.04 -47.58 22.94
N THR A 308 -2.86 -48.60 22.82
CA THR A 308 -2.50 -49.89 22.20
C THR A 308 -3.36 -50.11 20.98
N THR A 309 -2.81 -50.70 19.93
CA THR A 309 -3.57 -51.06 18.72
C THR A 309 -3.31 -52.51 18.36
N ASP A 310 -4.32 -53.17 17.81
CA ASP A 310 -4.24 -54.57 17.39
C ASP A 310 -3.23 -54.76 16.24
N SER A 311 -3.01 -53.72 15.43
CA SER A 311 -2.05 -53.74 14.33
C SER A 311 -0.59 -53.82 14.78
N PHE A 312 -0.30 -53.47 16.04
CA PHE A 312 1.05 -53.52 16.62
C PHE A 312 1.03 -54.17 18.02
N PRO A 313 0.88 -55.51 18.10
CA PRO A 313 0.79 -56.22 19.37
C PRO A 313 2.01 -55.95 20.26
N GLY A 314 1.76 -55.58 21.51
CA GLY A 314 2.81 -55.35 22.52
C GLY A 314 3.49 -53.97 22.47
N LYS A 315 3.16 -53.09 21.52
CA LYS A 315 3.62 -51.69 21.51
C LYS A 315 2.60 -50.78 22.18
N THR A 316 3.08 -49.90 23.05
CA THR A 316 2.29 -48.85 23.69
C THR A 316 2.77 -47.49 23.23
N PHE A 317 1.85 -46.62 22.84
CA PHE A 317 2.13 -45.24 22.46
C PHE A 317 1.66 -44.29 23.55
N LYS A 318 2.53 -43.40 24.01
CA LYS A 318 2.19 -42.34 24.95
C LYS A 318 1.33 -41.27 24.28
N ALA A 319 0.34 -40.81 25.03
CA ALA A 319 -0.57 -39.78 24.61
C ALA A 319 -1.14 -39.05 25.83
N HIS A 320 -1.81 -37.92 25.58
CA HIS A 320 -2.45 -37.16 26.64
C HIS A 320 -3.81 -36.62 26.22
N VAL A 321 -4.72 -36.48 27.19
CA VAL A 321 -6.07 -35.95 26.95
C VAL A 321 -5.98 -34.44 26.73
N THR A 322 -6.41 -33.94 25.57
CA THR A 322 -6.43 -32.50 25.25
C THR A 322 -7.82 -31.90 25.35
N TYR A 323 -8.87 -32.70 25.16
CA TYR A 323 -10.25 -32.23 25.22
C TYR A 323 -11.17 -33.30 25.83
N VAL A 324 -12.11 -32.84 26.64
CA VAL A 324 -13.22 -33.64 27.19
C VAL A 324 -14.50 -32.86 26.90
N ALA A 325 -15.45 -33.48 26.21
CA ALA A 325 -16.72 -32.84 25.88
C ALA A 325 -17.50 -32.46 27.14
N ARG A 326 -18.12 -31.27 27.15
CA ARG A 326 -18.99 -30.83 28.26
C ARG A 326 -20.43 -31.32 28.14
N GLN A 327 -20.79 -31.81 26.96
CA GLN A 327 -22.11 -32.34 26.65
C GLN A 327 -21.96 -33.84 26.38
N ALA A 328 -22.84 -34.63 26.96
CA ALA A 328 -22.90 -36.06 26.70
C ALA A 328 -23.35 -36.31 25.26
N GLU A 329 -22.66 -37.20 24.57
CA GLU A 329 -23.08 -37.76 23.28
C GLU A 329 -23.64 -39.16 23.53
N PHE A 330 -24.66 -39.55 22.78
CA PHE A 330 -25.15 -40.93 22.79
C PHE A 330 -24.29 -41.75 21.84
N THR A 331 -23.88 -42.96 22.25
CA THR A 331 -23.39 -43.96 21.29
C THR A 331 -24.41 -44.05 20.14
N PRO A 332 -23.98 -44.10 18.86
CA PRO A 332 -24.88 -43.97 17.72
C PRO A 332 -25.92 -45.11 17.71
N GLY A 333 -27.07 -44.83 18.32
CA GLY A 333 -28.19 -45.75 18.53
C GLY A 333 -29.30 -45.04 19.29
N ASN A 334 -30.55 -45.21 18.85
CA ASN A 334 -31.71 -44.58 19.49
C ASN A 334 -31.94 -45.19 20.87
N VAL A 335 -32.07 -44.33 21.87
CA VAL A 335 -32.28 -44.67 23.28
C VAL A 335 -33.75 -44.44 23.62
N GLN A 336 -34.46 -45.48 24.08
CA GLN A 336 -35.87 -45.46 24.50
C GLN A 336 -36.08 -45.79 25.99
N THR A 337 -35.10 -46.35 26.72
CA THR A 337 -35.28 -46.77 28.15
C THR A 337 -34.34 -46.09 29.16
N PRO A 338 -34.69 -46.06 30.47
CA PRO A 338 -33.81 -45.55 31.53
C PRO A 338 -32.48 -46.31 31.68
N GLU A 339 -32.42 -47.62 31.37
CA GLU A 339 -31.15 -48.36 31.35
C GLU A 339 -30.24 -47.92 30.20
N GLU A 340 -30.79 -47.47 29.08
CA GLU A 340 -29.99 -46.95 27.97
C GLU A 340 -29.44 -45.55 28.28
N ARG A 341 -30.02 -44.83 29.25
CA ARG A 341 -29.47 -43.58 29.80
C ARG A 341 -28.11 -43.80 30.49
N SER A 342 -27.81 -45.01 30.98
CA SER A 342 -26.50 -45.35 31.56
C SER A 342 -25.40 -45.57 30.52
N LYS A 343 -25.71 -45.42 29.23
CA LYS A 343 -24.75 -45.49 28.11
C LYS A 343 -24.33 -44.11 27.61
N GLN A 344 -24.58 -43.04 28.39
CA GLN A 344 -24.05 -41.72 28.09
C GLN A 344 -22.53 -41.76 28.08
N VAL A 345 -21.96 -41.25 26.99
CA VAL A 345 -20.52 -41.17 26.81
C VAL A 345 -20.11 -39.74 26.53
N PHE A 346 -18.94 -39.38 27.01
CA PHE A 346 -18.32 -38.10 26.77
C PHE A 346 -17.17 -38.30 25.80
N ARG A 347 -17.21 -37.59 24.68
CA ARG A 347 -16.13 -37.60 23.70
C ARG A 347 -14.86 -37.03 24.34
N ILE A 348 -13.76 -37.74 24.16
CA ILE A 348 -12.42 -37.27 24.50
C ILE A 348 -11.56 -37.17 23.24
N LYS A 349 -10.70 -36.14 23.17
CA LYS A 349 -9.60 -36.03 22.20
C LYS A 349 -8.31 -36.36 22.92
N VAL A 350 -7.63 -37.39 22.46
CA VAL A 350 -6.36 -37.85 23.02
C VAL A 350 -5.28 -37.60 21.99
N LEU A 351 -4.37 -36.65 22.25
CA LEU A 351 -3.29 -36.32 21.32
C LEU A 351 -2.12 -37.27 21.52
N LEU A 352 -1.60 -37.84 20.44
CA LEU A 352 -0.44 -38.72 20.49
C LEU A 352 0.84 -37.91 20.67
N ASP A 353 1.73 -38.40 21.53
CA ASP A 353 3.07 -37.83 21.74
C ASP A 353 4.14 -38.58 20.92
N GLU A 354 3.87 -39.83 20.53
CA GLU A 354 4.78 -40.70 19.78
C GLU A 354 4.02 -41.64 18.82
N GLY A 355 4.75 -42.27 17.89
CA GLY A 355 4.18 -43.27 16.98
C GLY A 355 3.65 -42.73 15.65
N PHE A 356 3.96 -41.48 15.30
CA PHE A 356 3.46 -40.82 14.07
C PHE A 356 3.81 -41.55 12.77
N ASP A 357 4.95 -42.24 12.71
CA ASP A 357 5.36 -42.98 11.50
C ASP A 357 4.72 -44.39 11.41
N GLN A 358 4.11 -44.88 12.50
CA GLN A 358 3.54 -46.24 12.59
C GLN A 358 2.02 -46.23 12.54
N LEU A 359 1.39 -45.28 13.22
CA LEU A 359 -0.05 -45.17 13.30
C LEU A 359 -0.60 -44.37 12.13
N ARG A 360 -1.71 -44.83 11.56
CA ARG A 360 -2.39 -44.17 10.44
C ARG A 360 -3.83 -43.79 10.85
N PRO A 361 -4.37 -42.70 10.29
CA PRO A 361 -5.80 -42.39 10.43
C PRO A 361 -6.67 -43.58 10.01
N GLY A 362 -7.76 -43.80 10.75
CA GLY A 362 -8.67 -44.94 10.58
C GLY A 362 -8.31 -46.19 11.40
N MET A 363 -7.11 -46.27 11.98
CA MET A 363 -6.75 -47.39 12.87
C MET A 363 -7.57 -47.36 14.16
N VAL A 364 -7.95 -48.54 14.66
CA VAL A 364 -8.59 -48.68 15.98
C VAL A 364 -7.50 -48.70 17.06
N GLY A 365 -7.67 -47.87 18.07
CA GLY A 365 -6.77 -47.76 19.21
C GLY A 365 -7.54 -47.85 20.52
N ASP A 366 -7.06 -48.69 21.42
CA ASP A 366 -7.53 -48.77 22.79
C ASP A 366 -6.74 -47.81 23.67
N VAL A 367 -7.43 -46.84 24.26
CA VAL A 367 -6.88 -45.90 25.23
C VAL A 367 -7.01 -46.51 26.62
N THR A 368 -5.89 -46.70 27.29
CA THR A 368 -5.82 -47.19 28.67
C THR A 368 -5.37 -46.05 29.57
N PHE A 369 -6.15 -45.78 30.62
CA PHE A 369 -5.81 -44.79 31.63
C PHE A 369 -4.92 -45.42 32.70
N GLY A 370 -3.75 -44.82 32.92
CA GLY A 370 -2.88 -45.16 34.05
C GLY A 370 -3.57 -44.85 35.38
N LYS A 371 -3.30 -45.67 36.40
CA LYS A 371 -3.83 -45.45 37.76
C LYS A 371 -3.17 -44.25 38.44
#